data_AF-A0A7X8KEI2-F1
#
_entry.id   AF-A0A7X8KEI2-F1
#
_cell.length_a   1.000
_cell.length_b   1.000
_cell.length_c   1.000
_cell.angle_alpha   90.00
_cell.angle_beta   90.00
_cell.angle_gamma   90.00
#
_symmetry.space_group_name_H-M   'P 1'
#
loop_
_entity.id
_entity.type
_entity.pdbx_description
1 polymer ?
#
loop_
_entity_poly.entity_id
_entity_poly.type
_entity_poly.pdbx_seq_one_letter_code
_entity_poly.pdbx_strand_id
1 'polypeptide(L)'
;MKKYLLITIVFIVAFCISGYSQPANDNCVNAITLNVGNNVCNFSTYTNVGATASTPVPPAPGCGNYLGGDVWFKFTVPASGHVIIDTRTPSGGVQDLAMAIYSGTCSSLTLIECDDDDSDNGTYMPKIDRSGLTPGSTVYIRVWEYGNNDFGSFEICIFEPSGTGPCSNVTAMNCGAIQTATITTGLGEWNTPYCGTAATGKEKIFAYTPTETGATTLTVTSITASTNANIAYNTNCGTTGWTCIARTNATGTYGPFNLEAGITYYFIIDLEGIGTATREIQFYISCLESGGTYKHPTQGIQGTFNGACMVNTSSGTYTDDGGLSNPYSNNINSIYRTFCPDQPGKALQATIHSLNIELSTGCENDALIIRDGPTQGSPMLWGGCGNWNTDCPMTFKATNSSGCLTFTFWSNASVVTEGWNITLSTYDTTIAQTTNDCTSATAICGATNLSAASPGPGLTSTCGGCNLSENFSNWYLFEITESGKMALDIKPQKFFEDYDFALYKSDNCNALGDPVRCSYAMAPTYAYQILRQQTTHHVLLVFNLAPLTMKTIKVLLDTM
;
A
#
# COMPACT_ATOMS: atom_id res chain seq x y z
N MET A 1 -26.52 94.82 56.56
CA MET A 1 -25.17 94.29 56.23
C MET A 1 -25.34 92.92 55.58
N LYS A 2 -24.93 92.74 54.32
CA LYS A 2 -24.91 91.43 53.65
C LYS A 2 -23.58 90.74 53.94
N LYS A 3 -23.58 89.48 54.37
CA LYS A 3 -22.39 88.61 54.36
C LYS A 3 -22.45 87.74 53.10
N TYR A 4 -21.40 87.77 52.29
CA TYR A 4 -21.23 86.86 51.16
C TYR A 4 -20.44 85.64 51.63
N LEU A 5 -20.96 84.45 51.37
CA LEU A 5 -20.27 83.18 51.59
C LEU A 5 -19.58 82.79 50.28
N LEU A 6 -18.25 82.72 50.28
CA LEU A 6 -17.50 82.16 49.15
C LEU A 6 -17.68 80.63 49.14
N ILE A 7 -18.15 80.08 48.02
CA ILE A 7 -18.18 78.64 47.77
C ILE A 7 -17.18 78.36 46.65
N THR A 8 -16.09 77.66 46.98
CA THR A 8 -15.10 77.21 46.02
C THR A 8 -15.60 75.94 45.33
N ILE A 9 -15.88 76.01 44.03
CA ILE A 9 -16.25 74.84 43.23
C ILE A 9 -14.98 74.15 42.75
N VAL A 10 -14.77 72.91 43.21
CA VAL A 10 -13.70 72.03 42.70
C VAL A 10 -14.23 71.26 41.50
N PHE A 11 -13.70 71.54 40.31
CA PHE A 11 -13.97 70.74 39.12
C PHE A 11 -13.12 69.45 39.17
N ILE A 12 -13.77 68.31 39.42
CA ILE A 12 -13.15 67.00 39.23
C ILE A 12 -13.30 66.64 37.75
N VAL A 13 -12.20 66.74 37.00
CA VAL A 13 -12.11 66.21 35.64
C VAL A 13 -11.92 64.69 35.76
N ALA A 14 -12.98 63.93 35.51
CA ALA A 14 -12.90 62.48 35.43
C ALA A 14 -12.15 62.06 34.16
N PHE A 15 -10.83 61.87 34.28
CA PHE A 15 -10.00 61.32 33.22
C PHE A 15 -10.37 59.84 33.07
N CYS A 16 -11.12 59.51 32.01
CA CYS A 16 -11.47 58.12 31.71
C CYS A 16 -10.24 57.43 31.13
N ILE A 17 -9.39 56.88 32.00
CA ILE A 17 -8.24 56.09 31.59
C ILE A 17 -8.78 54.80 30.95
N SER A 18 -8.70 54.71 29.62
CA SER A 18 -8.95 53.47 28.89
C SER A 18 -7.82 52.48 29.19
N GLY A 19 -7.91 51.80 30.33
CA GLY A 19 -7.05 50.68 30.66
C GLY A 19 -7.33 49.52 29.72
N TYR A 20 -6.50 49.36 28.69
CA TYR A 20 -6.47 48.12 27.92
C TYR A 20 -6.08 46.98 28.86
N SER A 21 -6.84 45.90 28.85
CA SER A 21 -6.40 44.66 29.49
C SER A 21 -5.19 44.14 28.72
N GLN A 22 -4.12 43.78 29.43
CA GLN A 22 -2.98 43.11 28.81
C GLN A 22 -3.42 41.81 28.09
N PRO A 23 -2.76 41.41 26.99
CA PRO A 23 -3.02 40.16 26.29
C PRO A 23 -2.99 38.94 27.22
N ALA A 24 -3.73 37.88 26.87
CA ALA A 24 -3.74 36.66 27.67
C ALA A 24 -2.33 36.04 27.83
N ASN A 25 -1.47 36.23 26.82
CA ASN A 25 -0.11 35.74 26.73
C ASN A 25 0.98 36.81 26.94
N ASP A 26 0.67 37.87 27.68
CA ASP A 26 1.58 38.99 28.04
C ASP A 26 2.86 38.55 28.78
N ASN A 27 2.88 37.34 29.34
CA ASN A 27 4.02 36.79 30.08
C ASN A 27 4.20 35.31 29.73
N CYS A 28 5.45 34.83 29.70
CA CYS A 28 5.84 33.45 29.35
C CYS A 28 4.99 32.37 30.04
N VAL A 29 4.61 32.56 31.31
CA VAL A 29 3.80 31.58 32.07
C VAL A 29 2.43 31.30 31.43
N ASN A 30 1.89 32.26 30.68
CA ASN A 30 0.61 32.17 29.97
C ASN A 30 0.79 32.03 28.44
N ALA A 31 2.00 31.65 27.98
CA ALA A 31 2.29 31.50 26.56
C ALA A 31 1.28 30.59 25.84
N ILE A 32 0.73 31.09 24.74
CA ILE A 32 -0.24 30.37 23.90
C ILE A 32 0.46 29.24 23.15
N THR A 33 -0.12 28.04 23.19
CA THR A 33 0.40 26.91 22.40
C THR A 33 0.07 27.10 20.92
N LEU A 34 1.08 27.09 20.06
CA LEU A 34 0.93 27.01 18.61
C LEU A 34 1.05 25.56 18.14
N ASN A 35 0.26 25.19 17.14
CA ASN A 35 0.32 23.87 16.50
C ASN A 35 1.33 23.89 15.35
N VAL A 36 2.27 22.95 15.33
CA VAL A 36 3.24 22.80 14.24
C VAL A 36 2.55 22.18 13.02
N GLY A 37 2.49 22.93 11.91
CA GLY A 37 2.03 22.43 10.62
C GLY A 37 3.06 21.48 9.97
N ASN A 38 2.60 20.50 9.19
CA ASN A 38 3.48 19.65 8.38
C ASN A 38 3.63 20.26 6.97
N ASN A 39 4.80 20.81 6.65
CA ASN A 39 5.13 21.48 5.39
C ASN A 39 4.18 22.60 4.94
N VAL A 40 3.36 23.14 5.85
CA VAL A 40 2.38 24.19 5.55
C VAL A 40 2.33 25.18 6.71
N CYS A 41 2.65 26.44 6.39
CA CYS A 41 2.52 27.58 7.29
C CYS A 41 1.04 28.01 7.42
N ASN A 42 0.40 27.59 8.52
CA ASN A 42 -0.98 27.96 8.84
C ASN A 42 -1.00 29.20 9.75
N PHE A 43 -0.97 30.39 9.16
CA PHE A 43 -1.00 31.66 9.88
C PHE A 43 -2.23 31.81 10.79
N SER A 44 -2.00 32.27 12.01
CA SER A 44 -3.04 32.61 13.00
C SER A 44 -2.82 34.02 13.54
N THR A 45 -3.91 34.78 13.71
CA THR A 45 -3.86 36.20 14.07
C THR A 45 -3.83 36.42 15.59
N TYR A 46 -2.91 37.26 16.05
CA TYR A 46 -2.76 37.72 17.43
C TYR A 46 -2.51 39.24 17.48
N THR A 47 -2.21 39.80 18.65
CA THR A 47 -2.01 41.25 18.83
C THR A 47 -1.02 41.55 19.97
N ASN A 48 -0.28 42.65 19.84
CA ASN A 48 0.55 43.23 20.90
C ASN A 48 -0.15 44.42 21.63
N VAL A 49 -1.40 44.74 21.29
CA VAL A 49 -2.12 45.89 21.88
C VAL A 49 -2.29 45.70 23.39
N GLY A 50 -1.74 46.64 24.15
CA GLY A 50 -1.76 46.59 25.63
C GLY A 50 -0.73 45.63 26.24
N ALA A 51 0.20 45.08 25.44
CA ALA A 51 1.29 44.27 25.96
C ALA A 51 2.20 45.08 26.90
N THR A 52 2.71 44.43 27.93
CA THR A 52 3.62 45.00 28.93
C THR A 52 4.98 44.28 28.89
N ALA A 53 5.95 44.79 29.64
CA ALA A 53 7.26 44.15 29.71
C ALA A 53 7.21 42.92 30.62
N SER A 54 7.64 41.76 30.12
CA SER A 54 7.56 40.48 30.85
C SER A 54 8.19 40.46 32.24
N THR A 55 7.52 39.74 33.14
CA THR A 55 7.97 39.45 34.51
C THR A 55 7.87 37.94 34.82
N PRO A 56 8.94 37.29 35.35
CA PRO A 56 10.29 37.82 35.52
C PRO A 56 10.94 38.17 34.17
N VAL A 57 11.91 39.08 34.19
CA VAL A 57 12.58 39.54 32.98
C VAL A 57 13.37 38.37 32.36
N PRO A 58 13.09 37.98 31.10
CA PRO A 58 13.82 36.91 30.42
C PRO A 58 15.25 37.34 30.06
N PRO A 59 16.14 36.42 29.65
CA PRO A 59 17.40 36.79 29.02
C PRO A 59 17.17 37.72 27.83
N ALA A 60 18.05 38.71 27.64
CA ALA A 60 17.95 39.66 26.53
C ALA A 60 17.84 38.92 25.18
N PRO A 61 16.98 39.39 24.25
CA PRO A 61 16.66 38.65 23.03
C PRO A 61 17.85 38.49 22.06
N GLY A 62 18.84 39.38 22.10
CA GLY A 62 20.08 39.27 21.30
C GLY A 62 20.07 40.08 19.99
N CYS A 63 18.89 40.38 19.46
CA CYS A 63 18.60 41.26 18.33
C CYS A 63 17.21 41.90 18.56
N GLY A 64 16.74 42.75 17.63
CA GLY A 64 15.54 43.56 17.78
C GLY A 64 15.64 44.65 18.84
N ASN A 65 15.12 45.84 18.54
CA ASN A 65 15.13 46.96 19.48
C ASN A 65 14.00 46.83 20.52
N TYR A 66 14.15 45.90 21.45
CA TYR A 66 13.17 45.67 22.52
C TYR A 66 13.15 46.82 23.54
N LEU A 67 12.07 47.62 23.53
CA LEU A 67 11.82 48.74 24.47
C LEU A 67 10.60 48.50 25.40
N GLY A 68 10.26 47.23 25.66
CA GLY A 68 9.06 46.85 26.42
C GLY A 68 7.97 46.27 25.52
N GLY A 69 6.92 45.69 26.13
CA GLY A 69 5.75 45.17 25.41
C GLY A 69 6.04 43.89 24.64
N ASP A 70 5.81 42.72 25.25
CA ASP A 70 6.03 41.44 24.59
C ASP A 70 4.94 40.40 24.83
N VAL A 71 4.69 39.57 23.83
CA VAL A 71 3.68 38.50 23.87
C VAL A 71 4.32 37.14 23.59
N TRP A 72 3.80 36.10 24.23
CA TRP A 72 4.44 34.79 24.27
C TRP A 72 3.65 33.68 23.62
N PHE A 73 4.38 32.81 22.94
CA PHE A 73 3.88 31.55 22.42
C PHE A 73 4.79 30.42 22.86
N LYS A 74 4.35 29.18 22.66
CA LYS A 74 5.15 27.98 22.88
C LYS A 74 4.72 26.89 21.91
N PHE A 75 5.62 25.96 21.66
CA PHE A 75 5.34 24.75 20.92
C PHE A 75 6.12 23.58 21.52
N THR A 76 5.63 22.37 21.27
CA THR A 76 6.41 21.16 21.46
C THR A 76 7.24 20.97 20.19
N VAL A 77 8.57 20.91 20.34
CA VAL A 77 9.50 20.71 19.23
C VAL A 77 9.10 19.44 18.47
N PRO A 78 8.89 19.51 17.14
CA PRO A 78 8.51 18.36 16.37
C PRO A 78 9.61 17.31 16.40
N ALA A 79 9.21 16.14 15.97
CA ALA A 79 9.99 14.93 15.97
C ALA A 79 11.38 15.11 15.30
N SER A 80 11.48 15.85 14.20
CA SER A 80 12.75 16.14 13.50
C SER A 80 13.70 17.13 14.17
N GLY A 81 13.27 17.81 15.25
CA GLY A 81 14.04 18.90 15.83
C GLY A 81 14.19 20.13 14.93
N HIS A 82 13.38 20.24 13.85
CA HIS A 82 13.44 21.34 12.89
C HIS A 82 12.07 22.00 12.71
N VAL A 83 12.02 23.32 12.91
CA VAL A 83 10.87 24.18 12.61
C VAL A 83 11.27 25.42 11.84
N ILE A 84 10.35 25.95 11.05
CA ILE A 84 10.32 27.34 10.62
C ILE A 84 9.16 28.01 11.38
N ILE A 85 9.48 29.08 12.09
CA ILE A 85 8.51 30.00 12.68
C ILE A 85 8.52 31.24 11.79
N ASP A 86 7.37 31.62 11.25
CA ASP A 86 7.24 32.68 10.27
C ASP A 86 6.11 33.63 10.68
N THR A 87 6.27 34.91 10.38
CA THR A 87 5.32 35.97 10.75
C THR A 87 4.94 36.79 9.52
N ARG A 88 3.78 37.45 9.57
CA ARG A 88 3.39 38.40 8.53
C ARG A 88 2.45 39.48 9.06
N THR A 89 2.34 40.56 8.31
CA THR A 89 1.44 41.67 8.63
C THR A 89 0.06 41.46 7.99
N PRO A 90 -1.02 41.28 8.78
CA PRO A 90 -2.39 41.34 8.27
C PRO A 90 -2.75 42.77 7.85
N SER A 91 -3.87 42.95 7.14
CA SER A 91 -4.31 44.28 6.70
C SER A 91 -4.55 45.22 7.89
N GLY A 92 -3.77 46.31 7.97
CA GLY A 92 -3.79 47.24 9.10
C GLY A 92 -3.10 46.74 10.37
N GLY A 93 -2.28 45.69 10.26
CA GLY A 93 -1.46 45.16 11.35
C GLY A 93 -0.10 45.86 11.52
N VAL A 94 0.64 45.38 12.53
CA VAL A 94 2.00 45.85 12.87
C VAL A 94 2.97 45.54 11.74
N GLN A 95 3.84 46.51 11.42
CA GLN A 95 4.73 46.46 10.26
C GLN A 95 6.17 46.04 10.58
N ASP A 96 6.57 46.09 11.85
CA ASP A 96 7.95 45.98 12.32
C ASP A 96 8.02 45.13 13.59
N LEU A 97 8.21 43.82 13.43
CA LEU A 97 8.25 42.87 14.55
C LEU A 97 9.64 42.29 14.76
N ALA A 98 9.85 41.73 15.95
CA ALA A 98 11.04 41.02 16.31
C ALA A 98 10.69 39.79 17.15
N MET A 99 11.50 38.74 17.05
CA MET A 99 11.22 37.43 17.65
C MET A 99 12.45 36.81 18.29
N ALA A 100 12.27 36.10 19.40
CA ALA A 100 13.31 35.29 20.02
C ALA A 100 12.75 33.97 20.54
N ILE A 101 13.52 32.89 20.38
CA ILE A 101 13.16 31.56 20.89
C ILE A 101 14.06 31.13 22.05
N TYR A 102 13.44 30.49 23.04
CA TYR A 102 14.06 30.13 24.31
C TYR A 102 13.75 28.68 24.71
N SER A 103 14.75 28.03 25.31
CA SER A 103 14.60 26.72 25.98
C SER A 103 14.50 26.88 27.50
N GLY A 104 14.08 25.82 28.20
CA GLY A 104 14.04 25.78 29.66
C GLY A 104 12.63 26.00 30.22
N THR A 105 12.53 26.79 31.29
CA THR A 105 11.25 27.14 31.93
C THR A 105 11.15 28.66 32.08
N CYS A 106 9.95 29.22 32.24
CA CYS A 106 9.77 30.68 32.40
C CYS A 106 10.49 31.31 33.60
N SER A 107 11.01 30.50 34.56
CA SER A 107 11.84 30.97 35.67
C SER A 107 13.35 30.82 35.43
N SER A 108 13.75 30.17 34.33
CA SER A 108 15.14 29.89 33.94
C SER A 108 15.21 29.60 32.43
N LEU A 109 14.91 30.61 31.62
CA LEU A 109 15.00 30.53 30.16
C LEU A 109 16.46 30.66 29.69
N THR A 110 16.78 30.01 28.58
CA THR A 110 18.04 30.16 27.84
C THR A 110 17.72 30.50 26.40
N LEU A 111 18.26 31.62 25.90
CA LEU A 111 18.12 32.05 24.50
C LEU A 111 18.71 30.98 23.57
N ILE A 112 17.97 30.63 22.51
CA ILE A 112 18.42 29.74 21.44
C ILE A 112 18.84 30.59 20.23
N GLU A 113 17.97 31.52 19.82
CA GLU A 113 18.06 32.30 18.58
C GLU A 113 17.08 33.48 18.63
N CYS A 114 17.31 34.48 17.79
CA CYS A 114 16.39 35.59 17.56
C CYS A 114 16.49 36.06 16.10
N ASP A 115 15.48 36.79 15.66
CA ASP A 115 15.44 37.46 14.36
C ASP A 115 14.58 38.75 14.41
N ASP A 116 14.81 39.65 13.45
CA ASP A 116 14.07 40.90 13.16
C ASP A 116 13.39 40.82 11.78
N ASP A 117 14.16 40.49 10.72
CA ASP A 117 13.85 40.88 9.34
C ASP A 117 13.87 39.72 8.30
N ASP A 118 14.10 38.45 8.69
CA ASP A 118 14.35 37.36 7.72
C ASP A 118 13.07 36.83 7.01
N SER A 119 11.85 37.36 7.28
CA SER A 119 10.61 36.89 6.64
C SER A 119 10.39 37.46 5.24
N ASP A 120 10.05 36.57 4.30
CA ASP A 120 9.59 36.92 2.95
C ASP A 120 8.16 37.53 2.94
N ASN A 121 7.44 37.53 4.07
CA ASN A 121 6.03 37.94 4.16
C ASN A 121 5.80 39.37 4.69
N GLY A 122 6.87 40.14 4.87
CA GLY A 122 6.85 41.54 5.28
C GLY A 122 8.16 42.23 4.93
N THR A 123 8.32 43.52 5.26
CA THR A 123 9.60 44.23 5.06
C THR A 123 10.48 44.22 6.32
N TYR A 124 9.85 44.18 7.50
CA TYR A 124 10.50 44.17 8.81
C TYR A 124 9.79 43.13 9.71
N MET A 125 9.82 41.87 9.29
CA MET A 125 9.05 40.80 9.94
C MET A 125 9.95 39.59 10.15
N PRO A 126 9.91 38.96 11.34
CA PRO A 126 10.89 37.95 11.69
C PRO A 126 10.47 36.55 11.28
N LYS A 127 11.47 35.73 10.93
CA LYS A 127 11.35 34.32 10.56
C LYS A 127 12.56 33.55 11.07
N ILE A 128 12.33 32.57 11.94
CA ILE A 128 13.38 31.71 12.48
C ILE A 128 13.26 30.32 11.87
N ASP A 129 14.23 29.97 11.02
CA ASP A 129 14.42 28.61 10.48
C ASP A 129 15.46 27.86 11.34
N ARG A 130 14.98 27.01 12.25
CA ARG A 130 15.83 26.38 13.27
C ARG A 130 15.73 24.86 13.32
N SER A 131 16.85 24.22 13.00
CA SER A 131 17.13 22.79 13.18
C SER A 131 17.93 22.48 14.46
N GLY A 132 18.05 21.19 14.81
CA GLY A 132 18.84 20.72 15.96
C GLY A 132 18.21 21.00 17.33
N LEU A 133 16.93 21.36 17.38
CA LEU A 133 16.17 21.44 18.64
C LEU A 133 15.91 20.04 19.20
N THR A 134 15.85 19.89 20.52
CA THR A 134 15.59 18.60 21.17
C THR A 134 14.13 18.16 20.94
N PRO A 135 13.86 17.03 20.24
CA PRO A 135 12.50 16.58 19.97
C PRO A 135 11.67 16.38 21.24
N GLY A 136 10.38 16.75 21.19
CA GLY A 136 9.47 16.64 22.34
C GLY A 136 9.71 17.62 23.49
N SER A 137 10.77 18.44 23.44
CA SER A 137 10.97 19.54 24.39
C SER A 137 10.01 20.71 24.11
N THR A 138 9.79 21.58 25.10
CA THR A 138 9.03 22.83 24.89
C THR A 138 9.99 23.97 24.58
N VAL A 139 9.73 24.69 23.49
CA VAL A 139 10.38 25.96 23.16
C VAL A 139 9.36 27.08 23.31
N TYR A 140 9.80 28.19 23.91
CA TYR A 140 9.02 29.40 24.09
C TYR A 140 9.44 30.41 23.02
N ILE A 141 8.45 31.05 22.40
CA ILE A 141 8.62 32.11 21.42
C ILE A 141 8.19 33.41 22.09
N ARG A 142 9.04 34.43 22.01
CA ARG A 142 8.79 35.79 22.46
C ARG A 142 8.68 36.68 21.22
N VAL A 143 7.62 37.47 21.12
CA VAL A 143 7.41 38.41 20.01
C VAL A 143 7.16 39.80 20.57
N TRP A 144 7.82 40.81 20.01
CA TRP A 144 7.62 42.23 20.33
C TRP A 144 7.65 43.08 19.06
N GLU A 145 7.24 44.33 19.17
CA GLU A 145 7.34 45.32 18.09
C GLU A 145 8.61 46.16 18.28
N TYR A 146 9.27 46.51 17.18
CA TYR A 146 10.55 47.21 17.20
C TYR A 146 10.39 48.65 17.72
N GLY A 147 10.97 48.92 18.89
CA GLY A 147 10.91 50.23 19.52
C GLY A 147 9.69 50.47 20.43
N ASN A 148 8.75 49.53 20.52
CA ASN A 148 7.54 49.63 21.36
C ASN A 148 6.71 50.90 21.06
N ASN A 149 6.47 51.15 19.77
CA ASN A 149 5.82 52.34 19.22
C ASN A 149 4.65 52.09 18.25
N ASP A 150 4.51 50.88 17.69
CA ASP A 150 3.35 50.45 16.90
C ASP A 150 2.58 49.32 17.60
N PHE A 151 1.25 49.35 17.52
CA PHE A 151 0.37 48.45 18.26
C PHE A 151 -0.82 48.04 17.41
N GLY A 152 -0.94 46.75 17.13
CA GLY A 152 -1.95 46.22 16.22
C GLY A 152 -2.03 44.70 16.23
N SER A 153 -2.61 44.16 15.18
CA SER A 153 -2.61 42.71 14.93
C SER A 153 -1.37 42.28 14.15
N PHE A 154 -0.97 41.03 14.35
CA PHE A 154 0.03 40.34 13.53
C PHE A 154 -0.40 38.90 13.32
N GLU A 155 0.20 38.21 12.36
CA GLU A 155 -0.01 36.78 12.15
C GLU A 155 1.29 36.01 12.33
N ILE A 156 1.21 34.84 12.97
CA ILE A 156 2.34 33.92 13.16
C ILE A 156 1.91 32.51 12.77
N CYS A 157 2.84 31.75 12.20
CA CYS A 157 2.70 30.31 12.00
C CYS A 157 3.96 29.59 12.52
N ILE A 158 3.85 28.28 12.67
CA ILE A 158 5.01 27.41 12.86
C ILE A 158 4.77 26.13 12.07
N PHE A 159 5.79 25.67 11.35
CA PHE A 159 5.72 24.45 10.55
C PHE A 159 7.06 23.73 10.47
N GLU A 160 7.02 22.43 10.24
CA GLU A 160 8.16 21.59 9.89
C GLU A 160 8.33 21.59 8.36
N PRO A 161 9.46 22.02 7.79
CA PRO A 161 9.62 22.08 6.33
C PRO A 161 9.79 20.68 5.70
N SER A 162 9.43 20.52 4.43
CA SER A 162 9.59 19.24 3.72
C SER A 162 11.04 18.78 3.63
N GLY A 163 11.27 17.47 3.75
CA GLY A 163 12.60 16.88 3.56
C GLY A 163 13.50 17.02 4.79
N THR A 164 12.93 17.23 5.97
CA THR A 164 13.62 17.18 7.26
C THR A 164 13.49 15.80 7.91
N GLY A 165 14.30 15.55 8.94
CA GLY A 165 14.26 14.34 9.74
C GLY A 165 14.24 13.03 8.93
N PRO A 166 13.39 12.04 9.23
CA PRO A 166 13.26 10.82 8.44
C PRO A 166 12.92 11.04 6.96
N CYS A 167 12.22 12.14 6.63
CA CYS A 167 11.86 12.49 5.25
C CYS A 167 13.05 13.07 4.45
N SER A 168 14.17 13.40 5.09
CA SER A 168 15.38 13.90 4.40
C SER A 168 16.09 12.84 3.55
N ASN A 169 15.89 11.56 3.87
CA ASN A 169 16.63 10.43 3.30
C ASN A 169 15.69 9.31 2.82
N VAL A 170 14.60 9.68 2.15
CA VAL A 170 13.64 8.73 1.57
C VAL A 170 14.30 7.89 0.46
N THR A 171 14.16 6.57 0.56
CA THR A 171 14.74 5.62 -0.41
C THR A 171 13.69 5.17 -1.42
N ALA A 172 13.88 5.49 -2.71
CA ALA A 172 13.00 5.00 -3.77
C ALA A 172 13.08 3.47 -3.90
N MET A 173 11.94 2.79 -3.99
CA MET A 173 11.86 1.32 -4.09
C MET A 173 11.04 0.88 -5.31
N ASN A 174 11.35 -0.32 -5.80
CA ASN A 174 10.61 -0.97 -6.89
C ASN A 174 9.81 -2.17 -6.34
N CYS A 175 8.64 -2.44 -6.92
CA CYS A 175 7.87 -3.64 -6.59
C CYS A 175 8.63 -4.92 -6.97
N GLY A 176 8.37 -6.02 -6.27
CA GLY A 176 9.04 -7.32 -6.45
C GLY A 176 10.53 -7.37 -6.05
N ALA A 177 11.21 -6.23 -5.96
CA ALA A 177 12.60 -6.14 -5.55
C ALA A 177 12.73 -6.07 -4.02
N ILE A 178 13.62 -6.90 -3.45
CA ILE A 178 13.92 -6.89 -2.01
C ILE A 178 14.62 -5.58 -1.64
N GLN A 179 14.01 -4.85 -0.71
CA GLN A 179 14.54 -3.69 -0.02
C GLN A 179 15.15 -4.11 1.32
N THR A 180 16.15 -3.37 1.81
CA THR A 180 16.74 -3.59 3.15
C THR A 180 16.65 -2.32 3.98
N ALA A 181 15.90 -2.37 5.08
CA ALA A 181 15.83 -1.31 6.08
C ALA A 181 16.87 -1.57 7.18
N THR A 182 18.02 -0.91 7.10
CA THR A 182 19.08 -0.97 8.14
C THR A 182 18.83 0.10 9.22
N ILE A 183 18.23 -0.33 10.33
CA ILE A 183 17.87 0.50 11.48
C ILE A 183 19.03 0.52 12.48
N THR A 184 19.63 1.69 12.68
CA THR A 184 20.76 1.86 13.61
C THR A 184 20.29 2.07 15.05
N THR A 185 21.21 2.00 16.01
CA THR A 185 20.92 2.21 17.42
C THR A 185 20.57 3.66 17.77
N GLY A 186 19.89 3.83 18.90
CA GLY A 186 19.44 5.12 19.42
C GLY A 186 17.93 5.35 19.23
N LEU A 187 17.44 6.43 19.82
CA LEU A 187 16.08 6.92 19.57
C LEU A 187 15.96 7.35 18.10
N GLY A 188 14.80 7.09 17.51
CA GLY A 188 14.34 7.83 16.34
C GLY A 188 13.85 9.21 16.71
N GLU A 189 13.44 9.90 15.66
CA GLU A 189 12.91 11.26 15.75
C GLU A 189 11.40 11.20 16.08
N TRP A 190 10.67 10.25 15.51
CA TRP A 190 9.22 10.15 15.44
C TRP A 190 8.64 9.01 16.29
N ASN A 191 8.39 9.28 17.57
CA ASN A 191 7.76 8.32 18.49
C ASN A 191 6.23 8.13 18.31
N THR A 192 5.77 7.92 17.07
CA THR A 192 4.36 7.84 16.70
C THR A 192 3.82 6.41 16.81
N PRO A 193 2.58 6.18 17.28
CA PRO A 193 1.98 4.84 17.38
C PRO A 193 1.39 4.33 16.06
N TYR A 194 2.24 4.13 15.04
CA TYR A 194 1.81 3.78 13.66
C TYR A 194 0.87 2.57 13.59
N CYS A 195 1.14 1.52 14.38
CA CYS A 195 0.29 0.33 14.52
C CYS A 195 -0.24 0.15 15.96
N GLY A 196 -0.60 1.26 16.62
CA GLY A 196 -1.25 1.27 17.94
C GLY A 196 -0.30 1.29 19.15
N THR A 197 0.99 1.07 18.93
CA THR A 197 2.05 1.18 19.95
C THR A 197 3.16 2.07 19.43
N ALA A 198 3.62 3.00 20.28
CA ALA A 198 4.62 3.99 19.92
C ALA A 198 5.96 3.31 19.57
N ALA A 199 6.47 3.59 18.37
CA ALA A 199 7.74 3.06 17.91
C ALA A 199 8.86 4.07 18.23
N THR A 200 9.86 3.63 18.99
CA THR A 200 10.92 4.51 19.56
C THR A 200 12.28 4.34 18.87
N GLY A 201 12.37 3.38 17.95
CA GLY A 201 13.56 3.11 17.15
C GLY A 201 13.75 4.18 16.09
N LYS A 202 14.78 4.01 15.25
CA LYS A 202 15.02 4.92 14.13
C LYS A 202 14.21 4.52 12.91
N GLU A 203 13.60 5.53 12.31
CA GLU A 203 12.73 5.41 11.15
C GLU A 203 13.54 5.10 9.89
N LYS A 204 12.98 4.25 9.02
CA LYS A 204 13.41 4.12 7.62
C LYS A 204 12.22 4.32 6.70
N ILE A 205 12.32 5.35 5.86
CA ILE A 205 11.26 5.72 4.92
C ILE A 205 11.67 5.36 3.49
N PHE A 206 10.76 4.66 2.82
CA PHE A 206 10.85 4.32 1.41
C PHE A 206 9.73 5.03 0.64
N ALA A 207 9.90 5.22 -0.67
CA ALA A 207 8.84 5.75 -1.54
C ALA A 207 8.63 4.86 -2.77
N TYR A 208 7.36 4.66 -3.12
CA TYR A 208 6.92 3.93 -4.29
C TYR A 208 5.74 4.65 -4.95
N THR A 209 5.82 4.79 -6.28
CA THR A 209 4.72 5.28 -7.11
C THR A 209 4.28 4.10 -7.98
N PRO A 210 3.10 3.51 -7.75
CA PRO A 210 2.62 2.41 -8.58
C PRO A 210 2.25 2.93 -9.97
N THR A 211 2.43 2.08 -10.98
CA THR A 211 1.99 2.36 -12.35
C THR A 211 0.52 2.04 -12.58
N GLU A 212 -0.07 1.24 -11.70
CA GLU A 212 -1.43 0.68 -11.80
C GLU A 212 -2.20 0.88 -10.48
N THR A 213 -3.53 0.79 -10.52
CA THR A 213 -4.39 0.86 -9.32
C THR A 213 -4.82 -0.54 -8.91
N GLY A 214 -4.62 -0.92 -7.64
CA GLY A 214 -5.09 -2.23 -7.16
C GLY A 214 -4.59 -2.65 -5.78
N ALA A 215 -4.89 -3.91 -5.44
CA ALA A 215 -4.54 -4.54 -4.17
C ALA A 215 -3.07 -4.97 -4.12
N THR A 216 -2.30 -4.36 -3.23
CA THR A 216 -0.88 -4.64 -2.96
C THR A 216 -0.72 -5.40 -1.64
N THR A 217 0.33 -6.20 -1.54
CA THR A 217 0.80 -6.81 -0.28
C THR A 217 2.27 -6.44 -0.02
N LEU A 218 2.68 -6.46 1.25
CA LEU A 218 4.07 -6.29 1.67
C LEU A 218 4.55 -7.59 2.32
N THR A 219 5.66 -8.16 1.82
CA THR A 219 6.26 -9.39 2.35
C THR A 219 7.57 -9.07 3.05
N VAL A 220 7.68 -9.37 4.35
CA VAL A 220 8.93 -9.35 5.10
C VAL A 220 9.64 -10.70 4.93
N THR A 221 10.79 -10.70 4.27
CA THR A 221 11.58 -11.90 3.94
C THR A 221 12.67 -12.21 4.95
N SER A 222 13.12 -11.23 5.72
CA SER A 222 14.06 -11.40 6.83
C SER A 222 13.82 -10.30 7.87
N ILE A 223 13.93 -10.63 9.15
CA ILE A 223 13.89 -9.68 10.25
C ILE A 223 14.86 -10.13 11.34
N THR A 224 15.76 -9.23 11.72
CA THR A 224 16.76 -9.47 12.78
C THR A 224 16.44 -8.73 14.08
N ALA A 225 15.30 -8.04 14.12
CA ALA A 225 14.85 -7.23 15.26
C ALA A 225 14.41 -8.09 16.45
N SER A 226 14.76 -7.63 17.66
CA SER A 226 14.35 -8.24 18.93
C SER A 226 13.05 -7.67 19.50
N THR A 227 12.50 -6.64 18.84
CA THR A 227 11.23 -5.97 19.12
C THR A 227 10.41 -5.95 17.83
N ASN A 228 9.11 -5.67 17.91
CA ASN A 228 8.30 -5.55 16.70
C ASN A 228 8.77 -4.35 15.86
N ALA A 229 8.76 -4.54 14.55
CA ALA A 229 8.72 -3.48 13.57
C ALA A 229 7.26 -3.06 13.32
N ASN A 230 6.99 -1.76 13.41
CA ASN A 230 5.84 -1.10 12.84
C ASN A 230 6.16 -0.85 11.36
N ILE A 231 5.26 -1.28 10.48
CA ILE A 231 5.31 -1.03 9.04
C ILE A 231 4.00 -0.35 8.67
N ALA A 232 4.07 0.84 8.09
CA ALA A 232 2.90 1.65 7.76
C ALA A 232 3.14 2.45 6.47
N TYR A 233 2.06 2.98 5.86
CA TYR A 233 2.13 3.78 4.64
C TYR A 233 1.27 5.05 4.70
N ASN A 234 1.64 6.06 3.90
CA ASN A 234 0.95 7.34 3.80
C ASN A 234 1.20 7.95 2.41
N THR A 235 0.31 8.79 1.90
CA THR A 235 0.54 9.60 0.68
C THR A 235 1.41 10.84 0.95
N ASN A 236 1.59 11.21 2.23
CA ASN A 236 2.48 12.30 2.65
C ASN A 236 3.55 11.79 3.61
N CYS A 237 4.79 12.26 3.46
CA CYS A 237 5.84 12.04 4.45
C CYS A 237 5.70 13.07 5.58
N GLY A 238 5.60 12.62 6.84
CA GLY A 238 5.49 13.48 8.02
C GLY A 238 5.13 12.68 9.28
N THR A 239 5.01 13.34 10.42
CA THR A 239 4.89 12.69 11.74
C THR A 239 3.57 11.95 12.01
N THR A 240 2.52 12.19 11.22
CA THR A 240 1.15 11.66 11.43
C THR A 240 0.46 11.27 10.11
N GLY A 241 -0.72 10.65 10.19
CA GLY A 241 -1.52 10.24 9.01
C GLY A 241 -1.19 8.86 8.44
N TRP A 242 -0.29 8.11 9.08
CA TRP A 242 0.11 6.76 8.65
C TRP A 242 -0.99 5.72 8.86
N THR A 243 -1.19 4.89 7.84
CA THR A 243 -2.05 3.70 7.88
C THR A 243 -1.18 2.47 8.14
N CYS A 244 -1.45 1.74 9.22
CA CYS A 244 -0.72 0.52 9.56
C CYS A 244 -0.86 -0.57 8.48
N ILE A 245 0.26 -1.23 8.13
CA ILE A 245 0.30 -2.47 7.36
C ILE A 245 0.55 -3.66 8.29
N ALA A 246 1.56 -3.56 9.16
CA ALA A 246 1.97 -4.65 10.02
C ALA A 246 2.66 -4.17 11.31
N ARG A 247 2.45 -4.93 12.39
CA ARG A 247 3.27 -4.90 13.60
C ARG A 247 3.84 -6.29 13.80
N THR A 248 5.13 -6.48 13.54
CA THR A 248 5.72 -7.84 13.47
C THR A 248 7.18 -7.92 13.92
N ASN A 249 7.55 -9.02 14.55
CA ASN A 249 8.93 -9.45 14.79
C ASN A 249 9.31 -10.72 13.99
N ALA A 250 8.45 -11.12 13.03
CA ALA A 250 8.59 -12.33 12.23
C ALA A 250 8.48 -12.02 10.72
N THR A 251 8.94 -12.97 9.89
CA THR A 251 8.69 -12.96 8.45
C THR A 251 7.24 -13.26 8.15
N GLY A 252 6.72 -12.78 7.01
CA GLY A 252 5.31 -12.93 6.65
C GLY A 252 4.87 -12.00 5.53
N THR A 253 3.63 -12.17 5.08
CA THR A 253 2.98 -11.33 4.07
C THR A 253 1.82 -10.58 4.72
N TYR A 254 1.71 -9.28 4.43
CA TYR A 254 0.80 -8.35 5.09
C TYR A 254 0.01 -7.54 4.06
N GLY A 255 -1.29 -7.35 4.30
CA GLY A 255 -2.25 -6.79 3.33
C GLY A 255 -3.45 -7.71 3.13
N PRO A 256 -4.21 -7.55 2.03
CA PRO A 256 -4.02 -6.56 0.98
C PRO A 256 -4.31 -5.11 1.44
N PHE A 257 -3.67 -4.15 0.80
CA PHE A 257 -3.99 -2.73 0.90
C PHE A 257 -3.98 -2.11 -0.50
N ASN A 258 -4.89 -1.17 -0.78
CA ASN A 258 -5.04 -0.59 -2.11
C ASN A 258 -4.10 0.60 -2.32
N LEU A 259 -3.45 0.64 -3.48
CA LEU A 259 -2.67 1.78 -3.96
C LEU A 259 -3.24 2.26 -5.31
N GLU A 260 -3.17 3.57 -5.58
CA GLU A 260 -3.67 4.20 -6.80
C GLU A 260 -2.53 4.63 -7.74
N ALA A 261 -2.70 4.34 -9.03
CA ALA A 261 -1.73 4.66 -10.08
C ALA A 261 -1.28 6.13 -10.07
N GLY A 262 0.03 6.36 -10.14
CA GLY A 262 0.62 7.71 -10.19
C GLY A 262 0.66 8.46 -8.85
N ILE A 263 0.06 7.94 -7.78
CA ILE A 263 0.17 8.53 -6.43
C ILE A 263 1.43 7.99 -5.74
N THR A 264 2.33 8.87 -5.30
CA THR A 264 3.49 8.45 -4.51
C THR A 264 3.07 8.10 -3.09
N TYR A 265 3.36 6.87 -2.67
CA TYR A 265 3.19 6.41 -1.30
C TYR A 265 4.54 6.28 -0.61
N TYR A 266 4.61 6.80 0.60
CA TYR A 266 5.71 6.62 1.52
C TYR A 266 5.41 5.41 2.41
N PHE A 267 6.44 4.61 2.70
CA PHE A 267 6.39 3.46 3.59
C PHE A 267 7.40 3.66 4.71
N ILE A 268 6.95 3.61 5.96
CA ILE A 268 7.83 3.69 7.14
C ILE A 268 8.03 2.31 7.74
N ILE A 269 9.27 1.99 8.11
CA ILE A 269 9.63 0.87 8.97
C ILE A 269 10.35 1.43 10.20
N ASP A 270 9.84 1.11 11.39
CA ASP A 270 10.37 1.59 12.66
C ASP A 270 10.18 0.53 13.78
N LEU A 271 11.06 0.49 14.78
CA LEU A 271 11.06 -0.50 15.86
C LEU A 271 10.42 0.02 17.15
N GLU A 272 9.71 -0.85 17.87
CA GLU A 272 9.12 -0.55 19.19
C GLU A 272 10.12 -0.42 20.33
N GLY A 273 11.41 -0.30 20.02
CA GLY A 273 12.45 -0.19 21.02
C GLY A 273 13.74 0.36 20.45
N ILE A 274 14.40 1.17 21.28
CA ILE A 274 15.78 1.58 21.16
C ILE A 274 16.72 0.36 21.22
N GLY A 275 16.92 -0.27 20.05
CA GLY A 275 17.81 -1.41 19.89
C GLY A 275 19.25 -1.10 20.31
N THR A 276 19.88 -2.04 21.02
CA THR A 276 21.28 -1.93 21.49
C THR A 276 22.32 -2.28 20.42
N ALA A 277 21.89 -2.78 19.27
CA ALA A 277 22.71 -2.98 18.08
C ALA A 277 21.87 -2.79 16.80
N THR A 278 22.53 -2.47 15.69
CA THR A 278 21.89 -2.29 14.37
C THR A 278 21.06 -3.51 13.97
N ARG A 279 19.94 -3.27 13.29
CA ARG A 279 18.99 -4.28 12.82
C ARG A 279 18.73 -4.11 11.33
N GLU A 280 18.43 -5.21 10.67
CA GLU A 280 18.02 -5.23 9.28
C GLU A 280 16.68 -5.95 9.14
N ILE A 281 15.80 -5.35 8.34
CA ILE A 281 14.53 -5.90 7.90
C ILE A 281 14.57 -5.91 6.38
N GLN A 282 14.42 -7.08 5.78
CA GLN A 282 14.29 -7.23 4.34
C GLN A 282 12.83 -7.44 3.97
N PHE A 283 12.35 -6.70 2.98
CA PHE A 283 10.97 -6.77 2.54
C PHE A 283 10.82 -6.44 1.05
N TYR A 284 9.71 -6.80 0.44
CA TYR A 284 9.29 -6.30 -0.87
C TYR A 284 7.78 -6.08 -0.89
N ILE A 285 7.29 -5.23 -1.78
CA ILE A 285 5.86 -5.13 -2.09
C ILE A 285 5.55 -5.93 -3.35
N SER A 286 4.39 -6.55 -3.44
CA SER A 286 3.92 -7.19 -4.67
C SER A 286 3.81 -6.15 -5.78
N CYS A 287 4.14 -6.52 -7.02
CA CYS A 287 3.77 -5.70 -8.16
C CYS A 287 2.27 -5.77 -8.37
N LEU A 288 1.65 -4.63 -8.65
CA LEU A 288 0.32 -4.59 -9.22
C LEU A 288 0.42 -5.04 -10.68
N GLU A 289 -0.28 -6.11 -11.03
CA GLU A 289 -0.26 -6.64 -12.39
C GLU A 289 -1.10 -5.74 -13.30
N SER A 290 -0.46 -5.17 -14.33
CA SER A 290 -1.17 -4.41 -15.35
C SER A 290 -2.07 -5.33 -16.16
N GLY A 291 -3.30 -4.90 -16.42
CA GLY A 291 -4.24 -5.67 -17.23
C GLY A 291 -3.69 -5.89 -18.64
N GLY A 292 -3.27 -7.12 -18.93
CA GLY A 292 -2.55 -7.42 -20.17
C GLY A 292 -3.41 -7.20 -21.43
N THR A 293 -2.75 -6.84 -22.53
CA THR A 293 -3.35 -7.01 -23.87
C THR A 293 -3.05 -8.41 -24.38
N TYR A 294 -4.10 -9.16 -24.63
CA TYR A 294 -4.08 -10.58 -24.88
C TYR A 294 -4.64 -10.86 -26.29
N LYS A 295 -3.85 -11.48 -27.18
CA LYS A 295 -4.28 -11.89 -28.53
C LYS A 295 -4.53 -13.39 -28.63
N HIS A 296 -5.57 -13.83 -29.34
CA HIS A 296 -5.83 -15.26 -29.51
C HIS A 296 -4.67 -15.94 -30.26
N PRO A 297 -4.19 -17.10 -29.81
CA PRO A 297 -3.14 -17.83 -30.50
C PRO A 297 -3.66 -18.49 -31.77
N THR A 298 -2.87 -18.46 -32.84
CA THR A 298 -3.18 -19.13 -34.12
C THR A 298 -2.61 -20.55 -34.23
N GLN A 299 -1.82 -20.98 -33.23
CA GLN A 299 -1.15 -22.29 -33.19
C GLN A 299 -1.37 -22.96 -31.84
N GLY A 300 -1.50 -24.30 -31.86
CA GLY A 300 -1.63 -25.16 -30.68
C GLY A 300 -0.27 -25.52 -30.06
N ILE A 301 -0.25 -25.85 -28.76
CA ILE A 301 0.83 -26.67 -28.18
C ILE A 301 0.72 -28.07 -28.81
N GLN A 302 1.79 -28.55 -29.43
CA GLN A 302 1.79 -29.79 -30.21
C GLN A 302 1.33 -30.99 -29.36
N GLY A 303 0.19 -31.59 -29.73
CA GLY A 303 -0.41 -32.72 -29.01
C GLY A 303 -1.56 -32.36 -28.05
N THR A 304 -1.86 -31.07 -27.87
CA THR A 304 -3.02 -30.59 -27.09
C THR A 304 -3.85 -29.60 -27.90
N PHE A 305 -5.10 -29.34 -27.49
CA PHE A 305 -5.93 -28.30 -28.09
C PHE A 305 -5.68 -26.90 -27.49
N ASN A 306 -4.78 -26.77 -26.51
CA ASN A 306 -4.49 -25.50 -25.85
C ASN A 306 -3.46 -24.69 -26.66
N GLY A 307 -3.79 -23.48 -27.09
CA GLY A 307 -2.92 -22.66 -27.96
C GLY A 307 -2.00 -21.68 -27.27
N ALA A 308 -2.24 -21.40 -26.00
CA ALA A 308 -1.34 -20.61 -25.17
C ALA A 308 -1.39 -21.13 -23.73
N CYS A 309 -0.38 -20.80 -22.94
CA CYS A 309 -0.44 -20.97 -21.50
C CYS A 309 -1.71 -20.33 -20.93
N MET A 310 -2.31 -20.99 -19.94
CA MET A 310 -3.35 -20.40 -19.11
C MET A 310 -2.84 -19.10 -18.47
N VAL A 311 -3.68 -18.07 -18.44
CA VAL A 311 -3.34 -16.75 -17.92
C VAL A 311 -4.14 -16.47 -16.66
N ASN A 312 -3.46 -16.31 -15.53
CA ASN A 312 -4.09 -15.76 -14.32
C ASN A 312 -4.14 -14.24 -14.46
N THR A 313 -5.28 -13.63 -14.14
CA THR A 313 -5.44 -12.17 -14.21
C THR A 313 -6.67 -11.65 -13.46
N SER A 314 -6.56 -10.46 -12.89
CA SER A 314 -7.68 -9.65 -12.39
C SER A 314 -8.28 -8.71 -13.44
N SER A 315 -7.56 -8.39 -14.52
CA SER A 315 -8.02 -7.46 -15.56
C SER A 315 -7.32 -7.62 -16.92
N GLY A 316 -7.91 -7.14 -18.01
CA GLY A 316 -7.20 -7.00 -19.28
C GLY A 316 -8.09 -6.84 -20.49
N THR A 317 -7.48 -6.75 -21.66
CA THR A 317 -8.17 -6.72 -22.96
C THR A 317 -7.79 -7.94 -23.76
N TYR A 318 -8.77 -8.70 -24.23
CA TYR A 318 -8.62 -9.91 -25.01
C TYR A 318 -9.26 -9.76 -26.38
N THR A 319 -8.48 -10.07 -27.41
CA THR A 319 -8.81 -9.91 -28.83
C THR A 319 -8.40 -11.17 -29.60
N ASP A 320 -8.81 -11.26 -30.86
CA ASP A 320 -8.27 -12.21 -31.83
C ASP A 320 -6.77 -11.96 -32.13
N ASP A 321 -6.21 -12.66 -33.12
CA ASP A 321 -4.80 -12.53 -33.49
C ASP A 321 -4.48 -11.26 -34.31
N GLY A 322 -5.44 -10.74 -35.07
CA GLY A 322 -5.35 -9.45 -35.76
C GLY A 322 -5.40 -8.27 -34.78
N GLY A 323 -6.22 -8.39 -33.74
CA GLY A 323 -6.48 -7.37 -32.74
C GLY A 323 -7.34 -6.22 -33.31
N LEU A 324 -7.56 -5.16 -32.52
CA LEU A 324 -8.53 -4.09 -32.83
C LEU A 324 -8.35 -3.34 -34.18
N SER A 325 -7.26 -3.58 -34.92
CA SER A 325 -6.94 -2.90 -36.17
C SER A 325 -6.99 -3.79 -37.42
N ASN A 326 -7.10 -5.12 -37.28
CA ASN A 326 -7.08 -6.05 -38.42
C ASN A 326 -8.04 -7.22 -38.17
N PRO A 327 -8.64 -7.81 -39.22
CA PRO A 327 -9.34 -9.08 -39.12
C PRO A 327 -8.48 -10.22 -38.54
N TYR A 328 -9.15 -11.25 -38.00
CA TYR A 328 -8.51 -12.49 -37.56
C TYR A 328 -7.92 -13.30 -38.72
N SER A 329 -7.03 -14.27 -38.42
CA SER A 329 -6.43 -15.15 -39.42
C SER A 329 -7.33 -16.32 -39.85
N ASN A 330 -7.19 -16.74 -41.11
CA ASN A 330 -7.73 -18.01 -41.63
C ASN A 330 -6.96 -19.23 -41.07
N ASN A 331 -7.59 -20.40 -41.11
CA ASN A 331 -7.05 -21.73 -40.79
C ASN A 331 -6.64 -21.93 -39.31
N ILE A 332 -7.36 -21.30 -38.38
CA ILE A 332 -7.16 -21.52 -36.94
C ILE A 332 -7.88 -22.81 -36.55
N ASN A 333 -7.14 -23.81 -36.10
CA ASN A 333 -7.64 -25.18 -35.91
C ASN A 333 -8.19 -25.44 -34.49
N SER A 334 -9.36 -24.88 -34.17
CA SER A 334 -10.05 -25.08 -32.88
C SER A 334 -9.15 -24.88 -31.67
N ILE A 335 -8.56 -23.70 -31.61
CA ILE A 335 -7.55 -23.33 -30.62
C ILE A 335 -8.21 -22.81 -29.34
N TYR A 336 -7.74 -23.28 -28.19
CA TYR A 336 -8.25 -22.90 -26.88
C TYR A 336 -7.34 -21.90 -26.18
N ARG A 337 -7.93 -21.02 -25.37
CA ARG A 337 -7.25 -20.13 -24.44
C ARG A 337 -8.03 -19.91 -23.16
N THR A 338 -7.38 -20.08 -22.02
CA THR A 338 -8.02 -19.98 -20.70
C THR A 338 -7.50 -18.80 -19.89
N PHE A 339 -8.42 -18.09 -19.25
CA PHE A 339 -8.15 -17.05 -18.27
C PHE A 339 -8.75 -17.43 -16.91
N CYS A 340 -7.99 -17.24 -15.83
CA CYS A 340 -8.35 -17.65 -14.48
C CYS A 340 -8.11 -16.51 -13.48
N PRO A 341 -8.79 -16.50 -12.32
CA PRO A 341 -8.61 -15.45 -11.33
C PRO A 341 -7.21 -15.53 -10.72
N ASP A 342 -6.60 -14.37 -10.46
CA ASP A 342 -5.32 -14.23 -9.78
C ASP A 342 -5.44 -14.31 -8.24
N GLN A 343 -6.65 -14.16 -7.70
CA GLN A 343 -6.95 -14.15 -6.26
C GLN A 343 -8.01 -15.21 -5.87
N PRO A 344 -7.90 -15.86 -4.68
CA PRO A 344 -8.97 -16.66 -4.09
C PRO A 344 -10.27 -15.87 -3.90
N GLY A 345 -11.41 -16.56 -3.88
CA GLY A 345 -12.73 -15.94 -3.70
C GLY A 345 -13.17 -15.02 -4.86
N LYS A 346 -12.41 -14.97 -5.95
CA LYS A 346 -12.78 -14.26 -7.19
C LYS A 346 -13.12 -15.23 -8.31
N ALA A 347 -13.89 -14.75 -9.29
CA ALA A 347 -14.13 -15.44 -10.56
C ALA A 347 -14.00 -14.45 -11.73
N LEU A 348 -13.68 -14.97 -12.92
CA LEU A 348 -13.57 -14.19 -14.15
C LEU A 348 -14.94 -13.76 -14.67
N GLN A 349 -14.98 -12.51 -15.13
CA GLN A 349 -16.03 -11.92 -15.92
C GLN A 349 -15.41 -11.39 -17.21
N ALA A 350 -15.95 -11.83 -18.35
CA ALA A 350 -15.61 -11.36 -19.67
C ALA A 350 -16.75 -10.51 -20.24
N THR A 351 -16.47 -9.30 -20.67
CA THR A 351 -17.44 -8.41 -21.33
C THR A 351 -17.02 -8.18 -22.77
N ILE A 352 -17.82 -8.70 -23.71
CA ILE A 352 -17.62 -8.51 -25.15
C ILE A 352 -18.17 -7.14 -25.54
N HIS A 353 -17.30 -6.26 -26.04
CA HIS A 353 -17.64 -4.92 -26.51
C HIS A 353 -17.89 -4.85 -28.02
N SER A 354 -17.28 -5.74 -28.79
CA SER A 354 -17.58 -5.95 -30.22
C SER A 354 -17.30 -7.40 -30.60
N LEU A 355 -18.07 -7.94 -31.55
CA LEU A 355 -17.92 -9.29 -32.08
C LEU A 355 -18.49 -9.38 -33.50
N ASN A 356 -17.62 -9.67 -34.47
CA ASN A 356 -18.00 -9.99 -35.84
C ASN A 356 -17.12 -11.15 -36.36
N ILE A 357 -17.76 -12.27 -36.67
CA ILE A 357 -17.16 -13.52 -37.20
C ILE A 357 -17.89 -13.91 -38.49
N GLU A 358 -17.28 -14.66 -39.42
CA GLU A 358 -17.96 -15.13 -40.65
C GLU A 358 -19.28 -15.84 -40.32
N LEU A 359 -20.40 -15.34 -40.87
CA LEU A 359 -21.70 -15.97 -40.69
C LEU A 359 -21.85 -17.18 -41.63
N SER A 360 -21.96 -18.38 -41.06
CA SER A 360 -22.39 -19.57 -41.80
C SER A 360 -23.50 -20.34 -41.07
N THR A 361 -24.15 -21.27 -41.78
CA THR A 361 -25.20 -22.11 -41.18
C THR A 361 -24.58 -22.98 -40.08
N GLY A 362 -25.12 -22.92 -38.87
CA GLY A 362 -24.56 -23.65 -37.72
C GLY A 362 -23.17 -23.17 -37.25
N CYS A 363 -22.64 -22.08 -37.82
CA CYS A 363 -21.27 -21.63 -37.60
C CYS A 363 -20.20 -22.69 -37.95
N GLU A 364 -20.48 -23.51 -38.97
CA GLU A 364 -19.57 -24.56 -39.47
C GLU A 364 -18.26 -24.01 -40.07
N ASN A 365 -18.21 -22.72 -40.38
CA ASN A 365 -17.06 -22.06 -40.99
C ASN A 365 -16.08 -21.57 -39.93
N ASP A 366 -16.50 -20.53 -39.21
CA ASP A 366 -15.77 -19.85 -38.16
C ASP A 366 -16.69 -19.70 -36.94
N ALA A 367 -16.17 -19.86 -35.72
CA ALA A 367 -16.94 -19.52 -34.52
C ALA A 367 -16.05 -19.27 -33.30
N LEU A 368 -16.55 -18.39 -32.42
CA LEU A 368 -16.05 -18.21 -31.06
C LEU A 368 -16.95 -18.96 -30.08
N ILE A 369 -16.36 -19.71 -29.15
CA ILE A 369 -17.05 -20.38 -28.04
C ILE A 369 -16.47 -19.89 -26.71
N ILE A 370 -17.33 -19.71 -25.71
CA ILE A 370 -16.99 -19.39 -24.32
C ILE A 370 -17.48 -20.52 -23.41
N ARG A 371 -16.59 -20.99 -22.53
CA ARG A 371 -16.81 -22.12 -21.63
C ARG A 371 -16.56 -21.74 -20.17
N ASP A 372 -17.32 -22.35 -19.28
CA ASP A 372 -17.24 -22.14 -17.83
C ASP A 372 -16.25 -23.13 -17.18
N GLY A 373 -15.08 -22.64 -16.80
CA GLY A 373 -13.99 -23.43 -16.23
C GLY A 373 -12.78 -23.60 -17.16
N PRO A 374 -11.82 -24.48 -16.80
CA PRO A 374 -10.45 -24.37 -17.27
C PRO A 374 -10.07 -25.36 -18.39
N THR A 375 -11.02 -26.17 -18.89
CA THR A 375 -10.71 -27.28 -19.82
C THR A 375 -11.56 -27.24 -21.08
N GLN A 376 -11.14 -27.99 -22.10
CA GLN A 376 -11.94 -28.25 -23.30
C GLN A 376 -13.29 -28.94 -23.02
N GLY A 377 -13.40 -29.67 -21.90
CA GLY A 377 -14.62 -30.33 -21.45
C GLY A 377 -15.56 -29.43 -20.65
N SER A 378 -15.15 -28.19 -20.33
CA SER A 378 -15.97 -27.26 -19.57
C SER A 378 -17.32 -26.95 -20.26
N PRO A 379 -18.41 -26.82 -19.49
CA PRO A 379 -19.73 -26.44 -20.00
C PRO A 379 -19.67 -25.20 -20.89
N MET A 380 -20.36 -25.22 -22.02
CA MET A 380 -20.46 -24.06 -22.91
C MET A 380 -21.43 -23.04 -22.32
N LEU A 381 -20.97 -21.80 -22.13
CA LEU A 381 -21.82 -20.66 -21.77
C LEU A 381 -22.47 -20.06 -23.02
N TRP A 382 -21.69 -19.93 -24.08
CA TRP A 382 -22.10 -19.29 -25.33
C TRP A 382 -21.22 -19.77 -26.48
N GLY A 383 -21.75 -19.76 -27.70
CA GLY A 383 -20.98 -19.98 -28.92
C GLY A 383 -21.73 -19.45 -30.12
N GLY A 384 -21.01 -18.87 -31.08
CA GLY A 384 -21.64 -18.25 -32.24
C GLY A 384 -20.69 -17.58 -33.23
N CYS A 385 -21.31 -17.09 -34.30
CA CYS A 385 -20.70 -16.44 -35.44
C CYS A 385 -21.65 -15.35 -36.00
N GLY A 386 -21.21 -14.58 -37.00
CA GLY A 386 -21.92 -13.40 -37.48
C GLY A 386 -21.60 -12.12 -36.69
N ASN A 387 -22.34 -11.05 -36.98
CA ASN A 387 -22.17 -9.75 -36.35
C ASN A 387 -23.11 -9.58 -35.16
N TRP A 388 -22.54 -9.42 -33.96
CA TRP A 388 -23.26 -9.27 -32.68
C TRP A 388 -23.08 -7.87 -32.06
N ASN A 389 -22.56 -6.90 -32.82
CA ASN A 389 -22.29 -5.56 -32.30
C ASN A 389 -23.56 -4.82 -31.81
N THR A 390 -24.74 -5.22 -32.27
CA THR A 390 -26.05 -4.72 -31.80
C THR A 390 -26.44 -5.22 -30.41
N ASP A 391 -25.88 -6.34 -29.98
CA ASP A 391 -26.20 -7.05 -28.74
C ASP A 391 -25.11 -6.82 -27.68
N CYS A 392 -24.00 -6.19 -28.05
CA CYS A 392 -22.94 -5.75 -27.17
C CYS A 392 -23.36 -4.51 -26.33
N PRO A 393 -22.89 -4.40 -25.06
CA PRO A 393 -21.96 -5.30 -24.40
C PRO A 393 -22.62 -6.58 -23.86
N MET A 394 -22.02 -7.74 -24.17
CA MET A 394 -22.45 -9.04 -23.64
C MET A 394 -21.50 -9.48 -22.52
N THR A 395 -22.02 -9.81 -21.34
CA THR A 395 -21.20 -10.19 -20.18
C THR A 395 -21.39 -11.65 -19.79
N PHE A 396 -20.28 -12.38 -19.71
CA PHE A 396 -20.20 -13.78 -19.29
C PHE A 396 -19.42 -13.88 -17.98
N LYS A 397 -19.90 -14.68 -17.04
CA LYS A 397 -19.30 -14.89 -15.72
C LYS A 397 -18.96 -16.36 -15.52
N ALA A 398 -17.80 -16.65 -14.98
CA ALA A 398 -17.43 -17.99 -14.57
C ALA A 398 -18.23 -18.40 -13.33
N THR A 399 -19.02 -19.46 -13.43
CA THR A 399 -19.72 -20.10 -12.30
C THR A 399 -19.11 -21.45 -11.91
N ASN A 400 -18.16 -21.94 -12.70
CA ASN A 400 -17.35 -23.11 -12.43
C ASN A 400 -16.45 -22.89 -11.20
N SER A 401 -16.18 -23.98 -10.46
CA SER A 401 -15.30 -24.00 -9.31
C SER A 401 -13.80 -23.87 -9.62
N SER A 402 -13.40 -23.57 -10.85
CA SER A 402 -12.07 -23.02 -11.14
C SER A 402 -12.07 -21.49 -11.31
N GLY A 403 -13.25 -20.85 -11.32
CA GLY A 403 -13.40 -19.41 -11.55
C GLY A 403 -12.94 -18.93 -12.93
N CYS A 404 -12.55 -19.85 -13.82
CA CYS A 404 -11.93 -19.53 -15.11
C CYS A 404 -12.96 -19.42 -16.24
N LEU A 405 -12.59 -18.70 -17.29
CA LEU A 405 -13.27 -18.75 -18.59
C LEU A 405 -12.30 -19.29 -19.65
N THR A 406 -12.77 -20.26 -20.43
CA THR A 406 -12.02 -20.80 -21.58
C THR A 406 -12.70 -20.40 -22.88
N PHE A 407 -11.92 -19.84 -23.79
CA PHE A 407 -12.33 -19.41 -25.12
C PHE A 407 -11.80 -20.39 -26.17
N THR A 408 -12.64 -20.80 -27.11
CA THR A 408 -12.23 -21.60 -28.28
C THR A 408 -12.52 -20.82 -29.54
N PHE A 409 -11.57 -20.75 -30.47
CA PHE A 409 -11.81 -20.18 -31.80
C PHE A 409 -11.35 -21.13 -32.90
N TRP A 410 -12.11 -21.19 -33.99
CA TRP A 410 -11.65 -21.77 -35.24
C TRP A 410 -12.02 -20.87 -36.42
N SER A 411 -11.24 -21.00 -37.49
CA SER A 411 -11.53 -20.38 -38.77
C SER A 411 -11.17 -21.28 -39.95
N ASN A 412 -11.96 -21.18 -41.03
CA ASN A 412 -11.75 -21.93 -42.26
C ASN A 412 -10.63 -21.28 -43.14
N ALA A 413 -10.54 -21.65 -44.42
CA ALA A 413 -9.51 -21.14 -45.33
C ALA A 413 -9.81 -19.78 -46.02
N SER A 414 -10.99 -19.19 -45.84
CA SER A 414 -11.47 -18.01 -46.58
C SER A 414 -12.59 -17.23 -45.89
N VAL A 415 -12.52 -15.89 -45.99
CA VAL A 415 -13.42 -14.90 -45.37
C VAL A 415 -13.08 -14.70 -43.89
N VAL A 416 -12.69 -13.47 -43.56
CA VAL A 416 -12.35 -13.05 -42.20
C VAL A 416 -12.98 -11.68 -41.94
N THR A 417 -13.35 -11.42 -40.69
CA THR A 417 -14.02 -10.20 -40.24
C THR A 417 -13.31 -9.62 -39.01
N GLU A 418 -13.80 -8.50 -38.46
CA GLU A 418 -13.11 -7.68 -37.45
C GLU A 418 -12.89 -8.35 -36.08
N GLY A 419 -13.31 -9.61 -35.90
CA GLY A 419 -12.95 -10.41 -34.73
C GLY A 419 -13.69 -9.97 -33.47
N TRP A 420 -12.97 -9.79 -32.37
CA TRP A 420 -13.59 -9.44 -31.08
C TRP A 420 -12.76 -8.51 -30.21
N ASN A 421 -13.47 -7.76 -29.37
CA ASN A 421 -12.91 -6.98 -28.28
C ASN A 421 -13.58 -7.37 -26.97
N ILE A 422 -12.82 -7.96 -26.03
CA ILE A 422 -13.33 -8.47 -24.76
C ILE A 422 -12.53 -7.85 -23.61
N THR A 423 -13.20 -7.21 -22.65
CA THR A 423 -12.56 -6.83 -21.39
C THR A 423 -12.72 -7.95 -20.37
N LEU A 424 -11.60 -8.37 -19.78
CA LEU A 424 -11.53 -9.29 -18.66
C LEU A 424 -11.51 -8.50 -17.35
N SER A 425 -12.18 -9.02 -16.32
CA SER A 425 -12.28 -8.45 -14.99
C SER A 425 -12.57 -9.56 -13.97
N THR A 426 -12.16 -9.42 -12.71
CA THR A 426 -12.62 -10.30 -11.63
C THR A 426 -13.80 -9.71 -10.84
N TYR A 427 -14.60 -10.58 -10.23
CA TYR A 427 -15.64 -10.20 -9.26
C TYR A 427 -15.65 -11.15 -8.05
N ASP A 428 -16.12 -10.68 -6.90
CA ASP A 428 -16.27 -11.47 -5.67
C ASP A 428 -17.31 -12.57 -5.82
N THR A 429 -16.95 -13.79 -5.38
CA THR A 429 -17.81 -14.96 -5.48
C THR A 429 -17.70 -15.85 -4.25
N THR A 430 -18.81 -16.52 -3.92
CA THR A 430 -18.86 -17.56 -2.87
C THR A 430 -18.56 -18.95 -3.43
N ILE A 431 -18.07 -19.05 -4.67
CA ILE A 431 -17.71 -20.33 -5.29
C ILE A 431 -16.46 -20.87 -4.61
N ALA A 432 -16.64 -21.93 -3.81
CA ALA A 432 -15.57 -22.78 -3.33
C ALA A 432 -14.76 -23.30 -4.51
N GLN A 433 -13.50 -22.88 -4.62
CA GLN A 433 -12.65 -23.27 -5.74
C GLN A 433 -12.20 -24.73 -5.56
N THR A 434 -12.49 -25.62 -6.51
CA THR A 434 -12.27 -27.07 -6.39
C THR A 434 -11.45 -27.59 -7.59
N THR A 435 -10.31 -28.24 -7.34
CA THR A 435 -9.58 -29.00 -8.37
C THR A 435 -9.40 -30.47 -7.96
N ASN A 436 -10.36 -31.00 -7.21
CA ASN A 436 -10.11 -32.11 -6.28
C ASN A 436 -9.98 -33.50 -6.92
N ASP A 437 -10.18 -33.62 -8.24
CA ASP A 437 -10.07 -34.89 -8.97
C ASP A 437 -9.07 -34.79 -10.13
N CYS A 438 -8.38 -35.91 -10.41
CA CYS A 438 -7.43 -35.97 -11.53
C CYS A 438 -8.07 -35.61 -12.88
N THR A 439 -9.34 -36.00 -13.07
CA THR A 439 -10.10 -35.71 -14.30
C THR A 439 -10.53 -34.25 -14.44
N SER A 440 -10.46 -33.46 -13.35
CA SER A 440 -10.68 -32.01 -13.32
C SER A 440 -9.41 -31.22 -13.00
N ALA A 441 -8.24 -31.85 -13.13
CA ALA A 441 -6.94 -31.25 -12.83
C ALA A 441 -6.70 -29.95 -13.61
N THR A 442 -6.22 -28.92 -12.92
CA THR A 442 -5.89 -27.63 -13.54
C THR A 442 -4.61 -27.74 -14.34
N ALA A 443 -4.66 -27.43 -15.63
CA ALA A 443 -3.49 -27.46 -16.50
C ALA A 443 -2.54 -26.28 -16.21
N ILE A 444 -1.31 -26.58 -15.84
CA ILE A 444 -0.24 -25.60 -15.61
C ILE A 444 0.72 -25.59 -16.80
N CYS A 445 1.17 -24.41 -17.21
CA CYS A 445 2.22 -24.26 -18.21
C CYS A 445 3.26 -23.23 -17.72
N GLY A 446 4.53 -23.64 -17.65
CA GLY A 446 5.63 -22.76 -17.23
C GLY A 446 5.64 -22.43 -15.73
N ALA A 447 6.34 -21.35 -15.38
CA ALA A 447 6.52 -20.90 -14.00
C ALA A 447 5.34 -20.02 -13.54
N THR A 448 4.20 -20.65 -13.28
CA THR A 448 2.96 -19.96 -12.87
C THR A 448 2.81 -19.93 -11.34
N ASN A 449 2.34 -18.79 -10.81
CA ASN A 449 1.79 -18.69 -9.45
C ASN A 449 0.31 -19.09 -9.49
N LEU A 450 -0.08 -20.12 -8.74
CA LEU A 450 -1.46 -20.59 -8.67
C LEU A 450 -2.06 -20.33 -7.30
N SER A 451 -3.36 -20.04 -7.24
CA SER A 451 -4.13 -19.84 -6.01
C SER A 451 -5.33 -20.80 -6.04
N ALA A 452 -5.42 -21.75 -5.11
CA ALA A 452 -6.55 -22.69 -5.04
C ALA A 452 -6.92 -23.04 -3.60
N ALA A 453 -8.14 -23.56 -3.37
CA ALA A 453 -8.54 -24.12 -2.08
C ALA A 453 -8.59 -25.66 -2.18
N SER A 454 -8.40 -26.39 -1.08
CA SER A 454 -8.63 -27.87 -1.03
C SER A 454 -9.97 -28.19 -0.33
N PRO A 455 -11.15 -27.90 -0.91
CA PRO A 455 -12.42 -27.90 -0.16
C PRO A 455 -13.02 -29.26 0.19
N GLY A 456 -12.38 -30.39 -0.18
CA GLY A 456 -12.93 -31.72 0.10
C GLY A 456 -12.19 -32.87 -0.58
N PRO A 457 -12.55 -34.12 -0.27
CA PRO A 457 -11.97 -35.29 -0.91
C PRO A 457 -12.54 -35.51 -2.32
N GLY A 458 -11.65 -35.66 -3.30
CA GLY A 458 -12.03 -36.12 -4.64
C GLY A 458 -12.33 -37.62 -4.68
N LEU A 459 -13.01 -38.05 -5.73
CA LEU A 459 -13.23 -39.47 -6.05
C LEU A 459 -11.92 -40.21 -6.35
N THR A 460 -10.88 -39.53 -6.84
CA THR A 460 -9.55 -40.10 -7.10
C THR A 460 -8.55 -39.89 -5.96
N SER A 461 -8.96 -39.47 -4.75
CA SER A 461 -8.03 -39.09 -3.67
C SER A 461 -7.32 -40.25 -2.96
N THR A 462 -7.72 -41.51 -3.18
CA THR A 462 -7.10 -42.67 -2.52
C THR A 462 -5.78 -43.04 -3.18
N CYS A 463 -4.67 -42.66 -2.57
CA CYS A 463 -3.32 -42.81 -3.14
C CYS A 463 -2.61 -44.10 -2.68
N GLY A 464 -1.72 -44.62 -3.54
CA GLY A 464 -0.75 -45.65 -3.19
C GLY A 464 0.56 -45.08 -2.64
N GLY A 465 1.25 -45.85 -1.80
CA GLY A 465 2.61 -45.55 -1.35
C GLY A 465 2.68 -44.70 -0.09
N CYS A 466 2.88 -43.39 -0.25
CA CYS A 466 3.32 -42.44 0.77
C CYS A 466 2.26 -41.38 1.15
N ASN A 467 1.01 -41.66 0.84
CA ASN A 467 -0.14 -40.87 1.24
C ASN A 467 -1.24 -41.88 1.57
N LEU A 468 -1.48 -42.10 2.87
CA LEU A 468 -2.08 -43.33 3.39
C LEU A 468 -3.35 -43.13 4.23
N SER A 469 -3.78 -41.90 4.49
CA SER A 469 -4.97 -41.63 5.33
C SER A 469 -5.66 -40.29 5.05
N GLU A 470 -5.22 -39.58 4.01
CA GLU A 470 -5.37 -38.14 3.88
C GLU A 470 -6.06 -37.91 2.52
N ASN A 471 -7.12 -37.09 2.46
CA ASN A 471 -8.06 -37.15 1.32
C ASN A 471 -8.37 -35.82 0.61
N PHE A 472 -8.23 -34.66 1.27
CA PHE A 472 -8.64 -33.38 0.68
C PHE A 472 -7.58 -32.91 -0.32
N SER A 473 -7.91 -32.73 -1.60
CA SER A 473 -6.90 -32.61 -2.66
C SER A 473 -7.13 -31.45 -3.62
N ASN A 474 -6.04 -30.98 -4.21
CA ASN A 474 -6.00 -30.18 -5.44
C ASN A 474 -5.18 -30.92 -6.50
N TRP A 475 -5.68 -31.02 -7.72
CA TRP A 475 -5.00 -31.68 -8.83
C TRP A 475 -4.56 -30.70 -9.91
N TYR A 476 -3.36 -30.95 -10.40
CA TYR A 476 -2.71 -30.18 -11.44
C TYR A 476 -2.07 -31.11 -12.46
N LEU A 477 -2.13 -30.76 -13.74
CA LEU A 477 -1.46 -31.49 -14.81
C LEU A 477 -0.51 -30.54 -15.56
N PHE A 478 0.66 -31.03 -15.95
CA PHE A 478 1.59 -30.26 -16.76
C PHE A 478 2.44 -31.20 -17.64
N GLU A 479 2.76 -30.75 -18.85
CA GLU A 479 3.66 -31.47 -19.73
C GLU A 479 5.10 -31.01 -19.51
N ILE A 480 6.05 -31.95 -19.51
CA ILE A 480 7.48 -31.62 -19.47
C ILE A 480 8.03 -31.70 -20.90
N THR A 481 8.09 -30.55 -21.55
CA THR A 481 8.46 -30.40 -22.97
C THR A 481 9.97 -30.27 -23.20
N GLU A 482 10.68 -29.67 -22.26
CA GLU A 482 12.13 -29.66 -22.20
C GLU A 482 12.59 -30.42 -20.96
N SER A 483 13.86 -30.82 -20.96
CA SER A 483 14.47 -31.41 -19.79
C SER A 483 14.19 -30.57 -18.50
N GLY A 484 13.51 -31.04 -17.43
CA GLY A 484 13.18 -30.43 -16.07
C GLY A 484 13.89 -30.82 -14.71
N LYS A 485 14.55 -29.88 -13.97
CA LYS A 485 14.93 -29.98 -12.53
C LYS A 485 13.82 -29.30 -11.72
N MET A 486 12.74 -30.04 -11.48
CA MET A 486 11.52 -29.46 -10.90
C MET A 486 11.70 -28.99 -9.45
N ALA A 487 11.25 -27.77 -9.16
CA ALA A 487 11.06 -27.26 -7.81
C ALA A 487 9.59 -26.87 -7.61
N LEU A 488 9.03 -27.29 -6.47
CA LEU A 488 7.66 -27.02 -6.04
C LEU A 488 7.72 -26.14 -4.79
N ASP A 489 7.17 -24.93 -4.87
CA ASP A 489 7.01 -24.01 -3.74
C ASP A 489 5.53 -23.98 -3.33
N ILE A 490 5.12 -24.89 -2.44
CA ILE A 490 3.74 -25.00 -1.93
C ILE A 490 3.64 -24.17 -0.64
N LYS A 491 2.67 -23.25 -0.58
CA LYS A 491 2.43 -22.39 0.60
C LYS A 491 0.98 -22.44 1.04
N PRO A 492 0.65 -23.10 2.16
CA PRO A 492 -0.64 -22.88 2.80
C PRO A 492 -0.78 -21.43 3.28
N GLN A 493 -1.98 -20.88 3.18
CA GLN A 493 -2.30 -19.56 3.70
C GLN A 493 -2.46 -19.56 5.23
N LYS A 494 -2.82 -20.70 5.84
CA LYS A 494 -2.85 -20.87 7.30
C LYS A 494 -1.65 -21.72 7.74
N PHE A 495 -0.86 -21.17 8.65
CA PHE A 495 0.46 -21.68 9.05
C PHE A 495 0.47 -23.12 9.64
N PHE A 496 -0.68 -23.65 10.05
CA PHE A 496 -0.81 -24.97 10.70
C PHE A 496 -1.27 -26.09 9.76
N GLU A 497 -1.36 -25.82 8.45
CA GLU A 497 -1.86 -26.80 7.48
C GLU A 497 -0.73 -27.64 6.89
N ASP A 498 -0.80 -28.94 7.20
CA ASP A 498 0.02 -29.96 6.54
C ASP A 498 -0.53 -30.16 5.12
N TYR A 499 0.30 -29.86 4.12
CA TYR A 499 -0.02 -29.94 2.69
C TYR A 499 0.93 -30.90 2.00
N ASP A 500 0.57 -32.18 2.05
CA ASP A 500 1.34 -33.24 1.42
C ASP A 500 1.27 -33.12 -0.10
N PHE A 501 2.26 -33.68 -0.80
CA PHE A 501 2.21 -33.71 -2.26
C PHE A 501 2.56 -35.07 -2.84
N ALA A 502 1.95 -35.38 -3.98
CA ALA A 502 2.24 -36.56 -4.77
C ALA A 502 2.35 -36.19 -6.26
N LEU A 503 3.43 -36.62 -6.89
CA LEU A 503 3.76 -36.38 -8.28
C LEU A 503 3.69 -37.70 -9.04
N TYR A 504 2.75 -37.81 -9.98
CA TYR A 504 2.48 -38.98 -10.81
C TYR A 504 3.04 -38.79 -12.21
N LYS A 505 3.43 -39.90 -12.83
CA LYS A 505 3.84 -39.94 -14.23
C LYS A 505 2.87 -40.82 -15.02
N SER A 506 1.76 -40.25 -15.44
CA SER A 506 0.70 -40.91 -16.20
C SER A 506 -0.04 -39.89 -17.07
N ASP A 507 -0.66 -40.34 -18.15
CA ASP A 507 -1.61 -39.59 -18.98
C ASP A 507 -3.06 -40.07 -18.78
N ASN A 508 -3.27 -41.02 -17.85
CA ASN A 508 -4.55 -41.67 -17.62
C ASN A 508 -4.91 -41.69 -16.13
N CYS A 509 -5.88 -40.86 -15.73
CA CYS A 509 -6.40 -40.79 -14.36
C CYS A 509 -6.98 -42.10 -13.82
N ASN A 510 -7.37 -43.04 -14.68
CA ASN A 510 -7.83 -44.37 -14.28
C ASN A 510 -6.67 -45.37 -14.05
N ALA A 511 -5.44 -44.97 -14.36
CA ALA A 511 -4.23 -45.79 -14.28
C ALA A 511 -3.01 -44.91 -13.91
N LEU A 512 -3.09 -44.24 -12.76
CA LEU A 512 -2.06 -43.32 -12.27
C LEU A 512 -0.73 -44.00 -11.89
N GLY A 513 -0.80 -45.25 -11.40
CA GLY A 513 0.34 -45.95 -10.82
C GLY A 513 0.80 -45.35 -9.48
N ASP A 514 1.97 -45.78 -9.02
CA ASP A 514 2.61 -45.18 -7.83
C ASP A 514 3.18 -43.78 -8.16
N PRO A 515 3.16 -42.84 -7.20
CA PRO A 515 3.77 -41.53 -7.39
C PRO A 515 5.30 -41.66 -7.54
N VAL A 516 5.87 -40.98 -8.54
CA VAL A 516 7.33 -40.95 -8.78
C VAL A 516 8.09 -40.05 -7.79
N ARG A 517 7.38 -39.16 -7.09
CA ARG A 517 7.86 -38.41 -5.92
C ARG A 517 6.66 -38.07 -5.05
N CYS A 518 6.86 -38.01 -3.75
CA CYS A 518 5.91 -37.47 -2.78
C CYS A 518 6.67 -36.80 -1.62
N SER A 519 5.94 -36.12 -0.75
CA SER A 519 6.42 -35.69 0.56
C SER A 519 5.29 -35.72 1.57
N TYR A 520 5.64 -36.11 2.80
CA TYR A 520 4.90 -35.74 4.00
C TYR A 520 5.39 -34.34 4.42
N ALA A 521 4.51 -33.35 4.62
CA ALA A 521 4.90 -31.94 4.56
C ALA A 521 4.98 -31.20 5.92
N MET A 522 5.35 -31.91 6.99
CA MET A 522 5.64 -31.26 8.28
C MET A 522 6.75 -30.19 8.13
N ALA A 523 6.43 -28.95 8.49
CA ALA A 523 7.37 -27.82 8.54
C ALA A 523 8.63 -28.16 9.39
N PRO A 524 9.80 -27.57 9.09
CA PRO A 524 11.05 -28.00 9.71
C PRO A 524 11.04 -27.79 11.24
N THR A 525 11.22 -28.90 11.95
CA THR A 525 11.49 -29.02 13.40
C THR A 525 10.44 -28.46 14.36
N TYR A 526 9.69 -29.34 15.03
CA TYR A 526 10.01 -29.78 16.41
C TYR A 526 9.22 -31.05 16.78
N ALA A 527 9.68 -31.78 17.82
CA ALA A 527 9.15 -33.11 18.15
C ALA A 527 8.26 -33.13 19.42
N TYR A 528 7.20 -33.94 19.34
CA TYR A 528 6.61 -34.80 20.40
C TYR A 528 5.11 -34.60 20.76
N GLN A 529 4.39 -35.72 20.56
CA GLN A 529 3.07 -36.17 21.02
C GLN A 529 1.76 -35.40 20.79
N ILE A 530 0.78 -36.22 20.40
CA ILE A 530 -0.53 -35.90 19.86
C ILE A 530 -1.61 -36.00 20.95
N LEU A 531 -2.49 -35.02 21.01
CA LEU A 531 -3.91 -35.27 21.28
C LEU A 531 -4.74 -34.72 20.10
N ARG A 532 -5.74 -35.50 19.68
CA ARG A 532 -6.33 -35.42 18.34
C ARG A 532 -7.22 -34.20 18.11
N GLN A 533 -7.00 -33.46 17.02
CA GLN A 533 -7.97 -33.16 15.95
C GLN A 533 -7.38 -32.13 14.98
N GLN A 534 -7.32 -32.43 13.68
CA GLN A 534 -7.77 -31.61 12.54
C GLN A 534 -7.33 -32.21 11.19
N THR A 535 -7.90 -31.72 10.09
CA THR A 535 -7.93 -32.31 8.74
C THR A 535 -6.71 -31.97 7.87
N THR A 536 -6.20 -32.96 7.13
CA THR A 536 -5.03 -32.89 6.23
C THR A 536 -5.41 -32.67 4.76
N HIS A 537 -4.57 -31.94 4.02
CA HIS A 537 -4.83 -31.48 2.64
C HIS A 537 -3.66 -31.78 1.68
N HIS A 538 -3.86 -31.72 0.35
CA HIS A 538 -2.85 -32.17 -0.63
C HIS A 538 -2.73 -31.32 -1.91
N VAL A 539 -1.57 -31.48 -2.54
CA VAL A 539 -1.29 -31.12 -3.94
C VAL A 539 -0.89 -32.35 -4.75
N LEU A 540 -1.69 -32.71 -5.77
CA LEU A 540 -1.42 -33.82 -6.67
C LEU A 540 -1.09 -33.29 -8.07
N LEU A 541 -0.04 -33.84 -8.66
CA LEU A 541 0.64 -33.28 -9.83
C LEU A 541 0.91 -34.40 -10.85
N VAL A 542 0.62 -34.20 -12.13
CA VAL A 542 0.67 -35.26 -13.16
C VAL A 542 1.49 -34.82 -14.40
N PHE A 543 2.43 -35.65 -14.89
CA PHE A 543 3.32 -35.31 -16.02
C PHE A 543 3.76 -36.48 -16.94
N ASN A 544 4.41 -36.18 -18.09
CA ASN A 544 4.92 -37.17 -19.06
C ASN A 544 6.44 -37.06 -19.42
N LEU A 545 6.97 -38.02 -20.19
CA LEU A 545 8.36 -38.51 -20.39
C LEU A 545 9.57 -37.53 -20.57
N ALA A 546 10.55 -37.63 -19.63
CA ALA A 546 12.04 -37.80 -19.74
C ALA A 546 12.93 -37.08 -20.80
N PRO A 547 14.26 -36.84 -20.56
CA PRO A 547 15.08 -36.76 -19.32
C PRO A 547 15.53 -35.30 -19.00
N LEU A 548 15.78 -34.90 -17.73
CA LEU A 548 15.23 -33.61 -17.23
C LEU A 548 16.11 -32.59 -16.36
N THR A 549 16.23 -31.26 -16.70
CA THR A 549 16.94 -30.12 -15.98
C THR A 549 16.41 -28.60 -15.84
N MET A 550 15.16 -28.17 -16.21
CA MET A 550 14.47 -26.83 -16.23
C MET A 550 14.07 -26.08 -14.89
N LYS A 551 12.89 -25.37 -14.82
CA LYS A 551 12.52 -24.26 -13.88
C LYS A 551 11.29 -24.47 -12.94
N THR A 552 11.16 -23.58 -11.93
CA THR A 552 10.26 -23.58 -10.74
C THR A 552 8.75 -23.39 -11.00
N ILE A 553 7.89 -24.04 -10.19
CA ILE A 553 6.43 -23.81 -10.08
C ILE A 553 6.09 -23.40 -8.63
N LYS A 554 5.15 -22.47 -8.42
CA LYS A 554 4.75 -21.97 -7.09
C LYS A 554 3.22 -21.99 -6.92
N VAL A 555 2.74 -22.56 -5.82
CA VAL A 555 1.32 -22.78 -5.55
C VAL A 555 0.98 -22.24 -4.16
N LEU A 556 0.12 -21.23 -4.12
CA LEU A 556 -0.49 -20.66 -2.91
C LEU A 556 -1.83 -21.37 -2.68
N LEU A 557 -2.11 -21.80 -1.44
CA LEU A 557 -3.30 -22.62 -1.15
C LEU A 557 -4.07 -22.10 0.05
N ASP A 558 -5.37 -21.89 -0.11
CA ASP A 558 -6.30 -21.45 0.93
C ASP A 558 -7.13 -22.62 1.47
N THR A 559 -7.83 -22.41 2.59
CA THR A 559 -8.83 -23.35 3.12
C THR A 559 -10.10 -22.61 3.52
N MET A 560 -11.24 -23.26 3.26
CA MET A 560 -12.56 -22.76 3.67
C MET A 560 -12.71 -22.69 5.19
#